data_AF-A0A536PXU6-F1
#
_entry.id   AF-A0A536PXU6-F1
#
_cell.length_a   1.000
_cell.length_b   1.000
_cell.length_c   1.000
_cell.angle_alpha   90.00
_cell.angle_beta   90.00
_cell.angle_gamma   90.00
#
_symmetry.space_group_name_H-M   'P 1'
#
loop_
_entity.id
_entity.type
_entity.pdbx_description
1 polymer ?
#
loop_
_entity_poly.entity_id
_entity_poly.type
_entity_poly.pdbx_seq_one_letter_code
_entity_poly.pdbx_strand_id
1 'polypeptide(L)'
;MNEDTLGRALGALRTTRMSEAASDRVREELESAWRDRASRQTRRRGFVVPGFARAFAIAALVFAVGLGTLRAGADSPLYGARITLEDGLVGLQADPVGYLSELYQERLEEAARFEATGNALAAGRARDAQKDALRLLNKIEPQVQQEPPEPSASTAITLPSPSPTPEATVEPSPTPSPTATPTLRPATPRPATPLPAVATKPPTPSPTVAPTPTQFPVHAMGTVTYADSTPVNDACVSTGVDSSCVATTTSGKFDLWFLGKKYDTITLYVRKVDLLSGRTLRGKVTATVTGPTLSLGNVTLR
;
A
#
# COMPACT_ATOMS: atom_id res chain seq x y z
N MET A 1 34.56 25.27 -20.71
CA MET A 1 33.71 24.12 -21.07
C MET A 1 32.39 24.72 -21.49
N ASN A 2 32.13 24.74 -22.79
CA ASN A 2 31.26 25.74 -23.43
C ASN A 2 29.89 25.16 -23.79
N GLU A 3 28.87 26.00 -23.61
CA GLU A 3 27.44 25.73 -23.79
C GLU A 3 27.09 25.29 -25.24
N ASP A 4 27.95 25.59 -26.20
CA ASP A 4 27.82 25.16 -27.61
C ASP A 4 27.91 23.63 -27.80
N THR A 5 28.56 22.92 -26.88
CA THR A 5 28.64 21.45 -26.94
C THR A 5 27.38 20.77 -26.40
N LEU A 6 26.67 21.40 -25.47
CA LEU A 6 25.41 20.89 -24.93
C LEU A 6 24.25 21.14 -25.90
N GLY A 7 24.26 22.29 -26.59
CA GLY A 7 23.29 22.62 -27.63
C GLY A 7 23.35 21.69 -28.84
N ARG A 8 24.57 21.26 -29.26
CA ARG A 8 24.73 20.25 -30.33
C ARG A 8 24.33 18.84 -29.90
N ALA A 9 24.57 18.47 -28.65
CA ALA A 9 24.18 17.15 -28.13
C ALA A 9 22.64 17.03 -27.98
N LEU A 10 21.96 18.11 -27.57
CA LEU A 10 20.50 18.16 -27.46
C LEU A 10 19.79 18.36 -28.81
N GLY A 11 20.43 19.02 -29.77
CA GLY A 11 19.95 19.09 -31.15
C GLY A 11 19.97 17.75 -31.88
N ALA A 12 21.01 16.93 -31.64
CA ALA A 12 21.15 15.61 -32.25
C ALA A 12 20.10 14.59 -31.78
N LEU A 13 19.55 14.75 -30.57
CA LEU A 13 18.51 13.87 -30.02
C LEU A 13 17.09 14.20 -30.51
N ARG A 14 16.86 15.37 -31.12
CA ARG A 14 15.54 15.79 -31.62
C ARG A 14 15.30 15.43 -33.10
N THR A 15 16.37 15.12 -33.85
CA THR A 15 16.29 14.74 -35.28
C THR A 15 16.53 13.26 -35.57
N THR A 16 16.92 12.47 -34.57
CA THR A 16 16.86 11.00 -34.70
C THR A 16 15.42 10.54 -34.52
N ARG A 17 14.58 10.78 -35.54
CA ARG A 17 13.62 9.74 -35.93
C ARG A 17 14.47 8.49 -36.08
N MET A 18 14.28 7.50 -35.20
CA MET A 18 14.91 6.18 -35.38
C MET A 18 14.71 5.82 -36.83
N SER A 19 15.80 5.79 -37.61
CA SER A 19 15.69 5.44 -39.02
C SER A 19 15.06 4.05 -39.06
N GLU A 20 14.06 3.86 -39.91
CA GLU A 20 13.41 2.54 -40.07
C GLU A 20 14.49 1.46 -40.25
N ALA A 21 15.59 1.76 -40.93
CA ALA A 21 16.76 0.88 -41.04
C ALA A 21 17.43 0.46 -39.72
N ALA A 22 17.46 1.31 -38.68
CA ALA A 22 17.96 0.95 -37.36
C ALA A 22 16.93 0.14 -36.57
N SER A 23 15.64 0.43 -36.75
CA SER A 23 14.55 -0.39 -36.20
C SER A 23 14.51 -1.77 -36.85
N ASP A 24 14.68 -1.84 -38.16
CA ASP A 24 14.70 -3.07 -38.96
C ASP A 24 15.93 -3.92 -38.62
N ARG A 25 17.11 -3.32 -38.41
CA ARG A 25 18.28 -4.05 -37.92
C ARG A 25 18.07 -4.63 -36.53
N VAL A 26 17.52 -3.85 -35.60
CA VAL A 26 17.22 -4.34 -34.25
C VAL A 26 16.14 -5.43 -34.31
N ARG A 27 15.17 -5.28 -35.21
CA ARG A 27 14.13 -6.28 -35.46
C ARG A 27 14.69 -7.55 -36.07
N GLU A 28 15.64 -7.46 -37.01
CA GLU A 28 16.28 -8.59 -37.66
C GLU A 28 17.25 -9.32 -36.72
N GLU A 29 17.96 -8.58 -35.85
CA GLU A 29 18.76 -9.16 -34.76
C GLU A 29 17.88 -9.85 -33.71
N LEU A 30 16.74 -9.25 -33.36
CA LEU A 30 15.76 -9.89 -32.48
C LEU A 30 15.15 -11.13 -33.14
N GLU A 31 14.70 -11.05 -34.39
CA GLU A 31 14.12 -12.17 -35.12
C GLU A 31 15.11 -13.32 -35.30
N SER A 32 16.39 -13.02 -35.56
CA SER A 32 17.44 -14.04 -35.66
C SER A 32 17.76 -14.65 -34.30
N ALA A 33 17.84 -13.85 -33.23
CA ALA A 33 18.01 -14.35 -31.86
C ALA A 33 16.81 -15.20 -31.40
N TRP A 34 15.60 -14.86 -31.83
CA TRP A 34 14.38 -15.64 -31.58
C TRP A 34 14.36 -16.95 -32.36
N ARG A 35 14.74 -16.94 -33.65
CA ARG A 35 14.89 -18.17 -34.46
C ARG A 35 15.96 -19.10 -33.89
N ASP A 36 17.07 -18.55 -33.42
CA ASP A 36 18.17 -19.31 -32.85
C ASP A 36 17.86 -19.86 -31.44
N ARG A 37 16.97 -19.18 -30.70
CA ARG A 37 16.42 -19.69 -29.43
C ARG A 37 15.35 -20.76 -29.66
N ALA A 38 14.49 -20.59 -30.68
CA ALA A 38 13.48 -21.57 -31.07
C ALA A 38 14.11 -22.87 -31.59
N SER A 39 15.20 -22.79 -32.36
CA SER A 39 15.92 -23.96 -32.89
C SER A 39 16.60 -24.77 -31.77
N ARG A 40 17.15 -24.10 -30.74
CA ARG A 40 17.68 -24.73 -29.52
C ARG A 40 16.58 -25.39 -28.69
N GLN A 41 15.37 -24.85 -28.70
CA GLN A 41 14.23 -25.39 -27.97
C GLN A 41 13.65 -26.65 -28.65
N THR A 42 13.68 -26.73 -29.98
CA THR A 42 13.30 -27.94 -30.74
C THR A 42 14.34 -29.07 -30.67
N ARG A 43 15.62 -28.79 -30.33
CA ARG A 43 16.65 -29.82 -30.18
C ARG A 43 16.64 -30.54 -28.82
N ARG A 44 15.91 -30.02 -27.82
CA ARG A 44 15.63 -30.76 -26.58
C ARG A 44 14.41 -31.65 -26.80
N ARG A 45 14.68 -32.89 -27.20
CA ARG A 45 13.71 -33.99 -27.26
C ARG A 45 12.81 -34.01 -26.02
N GLY A 46 11.50 -33.89 -26.27
CA GLY A 46 10.48 -34.75 -25.66
C GLY A 46 9.91 -34.34 -24.31
N PHE A 47 9.20 -33.23 -24.23
CA PHE A 47 8.01 -33.15 -23.36
C PHE A 47 6.90 -32.44 -24.13
N VAL A 48 5.92 -33.22 -24.60
CA VAL A 48 4.70 -32.70 -25.22
C VAL A 48 3.86 -32.08 -24.12
N VAL A 49 3.98 -30.77 -23.93
CA VAL A 49 3.11 -30.01 -23.05
C VAL A 49 1.74 -29.91 -23.74
N PRO A 50 0.66 -30.41 -23.12
CA PRO A 50 -0.67 -30.34 -23.72
C PRO A 50 -1.09 -28.88 -23.94
N GLY A 51 -1.86 -28.58 -24.99
CA GLY A 51 -2.25 -27.20 -25.35
C GLY A 51 -2.92 -26.41 -24.21
N PHE A 52 -3.61 -27.10 -23.30
CA PHE A 52 -4.24 -26.53 -22.10
C PHE A 52 -3.22 -26.02 -21.06
N ALA A 53 -2.03 -26.63 -20.97
CA ALA A 53 -0.98 -26.19 -20.05
C ALA A 53 -0.27 -24.90 -20.55
N ARG A 54 -0.26 -24.64 -21.86
CA ARG A 54 0.16 -23.33 -22.40
C ARG A 54 -0.82 -22.22 -22.04
N ALA A 55 -2.12 -22.47 -22.16
CA ALA A 55 -3.15 -21.51 -21.75
C ALA A 55 -3.09 -21.21 -20.25
N PHE A 56 -2.92 -22.24 -19.42
CA PHE A 56 -2.73 -22.07 -17.97
C PHE A 56 -1.44 -21.34 -17.61
N ALA A 57 -0.32 -21.62 -18.29
CA ALA A 57 0.94 -20.92 -18.04
C ALA A 57 0.86 -19.44 -18.40
N ILE A 58 0.18 -19.10 -19.51
CA ILE A 58 -0.05 -17.70 -19.91
C ILE A 58 -0.99 -17.02 -18.91
N ALA A 59 -2.10 -17.65 -18.51
CA ALA A 59 -3.02 -17.11 -17.53
C ALA A 59 -2.34 -16.91 -16.15
N ALA A 60 -1.54 -17.86 -15.71
CA ALA A 60 -0.78 -17.76 -14.46
C ALA A 60 0.27 -16.64 -14.52
N LEU A 61 0.92 -16.43 -15.67
CA LEU A 61 1.87 -15.33 -15.85
C LEU A 61 1.17 -13.97 -15.84
N VAL A 62 0.02 -13.84 -16.50
CA VAL A 62 -0.80 -12.62 -16.45
C VAL A 62 -1.29 -12.36 -15.03
N PHE A 63 -1.73 -13.39 -14.32
CA PHE A 63 -2.17 -13.28 -12.92
C PHE A 63 -1.00 -12.89 -11.99
N ALA A 64 0.18 -13.49 -12.16
CA ALA A 64 1.37 -13.18 -11.37
C ALA A 64 1.88 -11.75 -11.63
N VAL A 65 1.84 -11.29 -12.88
CA VAL A 65 2.17 -9.90 -13.24
C VAL A 65 1.14 -8.94 -12.64
N GLY A 66 -0.16 -9.27 -12.71
CA GLY A 66 -1.23 -8.50 -12.08
C GLY A 66 -1.08 -8.36 -10.56
N LEU A 67 -0.76 -9.45 -9.86
CA LEU A 67 -0.46 -9.44 -8.42
C LEU A 67 0.78 -8.62 -8.08
N GLY A 68 1.82 -8.69 -8.93
CA GLY A 68 3.01 -7.87 -8.79
C GLY A 68 2.73 -6.38 -8.95
N THR A 69 1.86 -6.01 -9.91
CA THR A 69 1.46 -4.61 -10.11
C THR A 69 0.62 -4.09 -8.95
N LEU A 70 -0.29 -4.88 -8.38
CA LEU A 70 -1.12 -4.46 -7.25
C LEU A 70 -0.32 -4.20 -5.96
N ARG A 71 0.90 -4.74 -5.86
CA ARG A 71 1.81 -4.49 -4.73
C ARG A 71 2.89 -3.45 -5.04
N ALA A 72 2.84 -2.78 -6.19
CA ALA A 72 3.80 -1.74 -6.51
C ALA A 72 3.59 -0.52 -5.60
N GLY A 73 4.65 -0.11 -4.89
CA GLY A 73 4.68 1.15 -4.15
C GLY A 73 4.90 2.35 -5.07
N ALA A 74 4.66 3.56 -4.58
CA ALA A 74 4.80 4.81 -5.35
C ALA A 74 6.21 5.09 -5.89
N ASP A 75 7.21 4.42 -5.34
CA ASP A 75 8.60 4.41 -5.80
C ASP A 75 8.84 3.54 -7.05
N SER A 76 7.91 2.66 -7.39
CA SER A 76 8.01 1.73 -8.53
C SER A 76 7.55 2.35 -9.86
N PRO A 77 8.17 1.99 -11.01
CA PRO A 77 7.65 2.36 -12.33
C PRO A 77 6.29 1.71 -12.64
N LEU A 78 5.92 0.63 -11.94
CA LEU A 78 4.64 -0.05 -12.09
C LEU A 78 3.49 0.63 -11.35
N TYR A 79 3.77 1.69 -10.58
CA TYR A 79 2.76 2.39 -9.79
C TYR A 79 1.61 2.92 -10.65
N GLY A 80 1.90 3.49 -11.82
CA GLY A 80 0.84 3.95 -12.73
C GLY A 80 -0.07 2.81 -13.19
N ALA A 81 0.48 1.62 -13.44
CA ALA A 81 -0.30 0.44 -13.81
C ALA A 81 -1.19 -0.03 -12.66
N ARG A 82 -0.70 0.03 -11.41
CA ARG A 82 -1.49 -0.24 -10.20
C ARG A 82 -2.70 0.67 -10.13
N ILE A 83 -2.50 2.00 -10.24
CA ILE A 83 -3.59 2.98 -10.20
C ILE A 83 -4.63 2.68 -11.28
N THR A 84 -4.20 2.44 -12.52
CA THR A 84 -5.14 2.16 -13.62
C THR A 84 -5.96 0.89 -13.41
N LEU A 85 -5.40 -0.14 -12.77
CA LEU A 85 -6.11 -1.37 -12.45
C LEU A 85 -7.11 -1.13 -11.32
N GLU A 86 -6.70 -0.45 -10.26
CA GLU A 86 -7.57 -0.11 -9.13
C GLU A 86 -8.74 0.78 -9.55
N ASP A 87 -8.49 1.81 -10.38
CA ASP A 87 -9.54 2.66 -10.94
C ASP A 87 -10.51 1.86 -11.82
N GLY A 88 -10.00 0.90 -12.59
CA GLY A 88 -10.83 0.00 -13.40
C GLY A 88 -11.70 -0.94 -12.56
N LEU A 89 -11.20 -1.35 -11.38
CA LEU A 89 -11.94 -2.20 -10.45
C LEU A 89 -13.10 -1.47 -9.76
N VAL A 90 -13.07 -0.14 -9.66
CA VAL A 90 -14.16 0.67 -9.06
C VAL A 90 -15.51 0.34 -9.71
N GLY A 91 -15.55 0.19 -11.04
CA GLY A 91 -16.78 -0.11 -11.77
C GLY A 91 -17.31 -1.54 -11.58
N LEU A 92 -16.53 -2.43 -10.98
CA LEU A 92 -16.88 -3.83 -10.71
C LEU A 92 -17.24 -4.07 -9.23
N GLN A 93 -17.07 -3.07 -8.37
CA GLN A 93 -17.34 -3.19 -6.94
C GLN A 93 -18.82 -3.01 -6.63
N ALA A 94 -19.30 -3.77 -5.64
CA ALA A 94 -20.66 -3.66 -5.14
C ALA A 94 -20.88 -2.34 -4.36
N ASP A 95 -19.83 -1.83 -3.71
CA ASP A 95 -19.82 -0.53 -3.03
C ASP A 95 -18.64 0.32 -3.57
N PRO A 96 -18.84 1.08 -4.66
CA PRO A 96 -17.79 1.88 -5.25
C PRO A 96 -17.37 3.06 -4.37
N VAL A 97 -18.28 3.59 -3.53
CA VAL A 97 -17.99 4.72 -2.62
C VAL A 97 -17.13 4.23 -1.46
N GLY A 98 -17.50 3.11 -0.84
CA GLY A 98 -16.70 2.48 0.20
C GLY A 98 -15.30 2.12 -0.30
N TYR A 99 -15.21 1.49 -1.47
CA TYR A 99 -13.93 1.12 -2.07
C TYR A 99 -13.03 2.33 -2.37
N LEU A 100 -13.57 3.40 -2.97
CA LEU A 100 -12.80 4.61 -3.24
C LEU A 100 -12.36 5.35 -1.97
N SER A 101 -13.18 5.31 -0.91
CA SER A 101 -12.84 5.92 0.38
C SER A 101 -11.66 5.20 1.05
N GLU A 102 -11.62 3.87 0.96
CA GLU A 102 -10.50 3.05 1.42
C GLU A 102 -9.23 3.34 0.61
N LEU A 103 -9.36 3.40 -0.71
CA LEU A 103 -8.25 3.71 -1.61
C LEU A 103 -7.66 5.10 -1.32
N TYR A 104 -8.51 6.09 -1.08
CA TYR A 104 -8.10 7.43 -0.67
C TYR A 104 -7.28 7.41 0.63
N GLN A 105 -7.74 6.67 1.64
CA GLN A 105 -7.04 6.53 2.92
C GLN A 105 -5.69 5.81 2.76
N GLU A 106 -5.64 4.73 1.98
CA GLU A 106 -4.40 4.01 1.70
C GLU A 106 -3.34 4.91 1.05
N ARG A 107 -3.74 5.75 0.08
CA ARG A 107 -2.83 6.68 -0.60
C ARG A 107 -2.33 7.79 0.31
N LEU A 108 -3.16 8.25 1.25
CA LEU A 108 -2.76 9.23 2.26
C LEU A 108 -1.69 8.64 3.19
N GLU A 109 -1.87 7.42 3.66
CA GLU A 109 -0.86 6.73 4.48
C GLU A 109 0.42 6.45 3.70
N GLU A 110 0.32 6.01 2.44
CA GLU A 110 1.46 5.74 1.58
C GLU A 110 2.29 7.01 1.34
N ALA A 111 1.64 8.13 1.06
CA ALA A 111 2.31 9.44 0.94
C ALA A 111 3.04 9.81 2.24
N ALA A 112 2.39 9.67 3.40
CA ALA A 112 2.99 9.97 4.70
C ALA A 112 4.23 9.09 4.98
N ARG A 113 4.20 7.80 4.60
CA ARG A 113 5.37 6.91 4.73
C ARG A 113 6.53 7.35 3.84
N PHE A 114 6.27 7.80 2.62
CA PHE A 114 7.32 8.29 1.71
C PHE A 114 7.87 9.66 2.13
N GLU A 115 7.05 10.52 2.72
CA GLU A 115 7.50 11.78 3.33
C GLU A 115 8.42 11.52 4.53
N ALA A 116 8.04 10.58 5.40
CA ALA A 116 8.86 10.19 6.55
C ALA A 116 10.22 9.60 6.15
N THR A 117 10.31 8.96 4.98
CA THR A 117 11.57 8.41 4.44
C THR A 117 12.33 9.40 3.55
N GLY A 118 11.80 10.60 3.32
CA GLY A 118 12.43 11.65 2.51
C GLY A 118 12.33 11.43 0.99
N ASN A 119 11.51 10.49 0.52
CA ASN A 119 11.30 10.25 -0.91
C ASN A 119 10.19 11.15 -1.46
N ALA A 120 10.52 12.41 -1.71
CA ALA A 120 9.57 13.43 -2.15
C ALA A 120 8.87 13.10 -3.48
N LEU A 121 9.55 12.39 -4.38
CA LEU A 121 8.98 12.03 -5.68
C LEU A 121 7.92 10.92 -5.55
N ALA A 122 8.20 9.88 -4.75
CA ALA A 122 7.21 8.83 -4.46
C ALA A 122 6.03 9.40 -3.67
N ALA A 123 6.29 10.27 -2.68
CA ALA A 123 5.23 10.98 -1.96
C ALA A 123 4.35 11.83 -2.88
N GLY A 124 4.96 12.55 -3.83
CA GLY A 124 4.23 13.34 -4.83
C GLY A 124 3.28 12.48 -5.67
N ARG A 125 3.77 11.33 -6.18
CA ARG A 125 2.94 10.38 -6.94
C ARG A 125 1.78 9.82 -6.12
N ALA A 126 2.01 9.48 -4.85
CA ALA A 126 0.96 9.00 -3.96
C ALA A 126 -0.10 10.08 -3.69
N ARG A 127 0.31 11.33 -3.51
CA ARG A 127 -0.61 12.47 -3.38
C ARG A 127 -1.41 12.76 -4.65
N ASP A 128 -0.81 12.58 -5.83
CA ASP A 128 -1.54 12.75 -7.09
C ASP A 128 -2.59 11.65 -7.26
N ALA A 129 -2.25 10.40 -6.97
CA ALA A 129 -3.21 9.29 -6.92
C ALA A 129 -4.34 9.52 -5.89
N GLN A 130 -4.01 10.08 -4.73
CA GLN A 130 -5.01 10.48 -3.72
C GLN A 130 -6.00 11.53 -4.27
N LYS A 131 -5.52 12.56 -4.98
CA LYS A 131 -6.40 13.58 -5.59
C LYS A 131 -7.29 12.97 -6.66
N ASP A 132 -6.78 12.00 -7.42
CA ASP A 132 -7.55 11.31 -8.44
C ASP A 132 -8.65 10.44 -7.81
N ALA A 133 -8.35 9.69 -6.75
CA ALA A 133 -9.36 8.94 -5.98
C ALA A 133 -10.45 9.87 -5.42
N LEU A 134 -10.07 11.02 -4.85
CA LEU A 134 -11.02 12.03 -4.37
C LEU A 134 -11.87 12.61 -5.51
N ARG A 135 -11.28 12.83 -6.68
CA ARG A 135 -12.02 13.30 -7.87
C ARG A 135 -13.04 12.26 -8.32
N LEU A 136 -12.70 10.97 -8.27
CA LEU A 136 -13.63 9.88 -8.59
C LEU A 136 -14.75 9.78 -7.55
N LEU A 137 -14.43 9.90 -6.26
CA LEU A 137 -15.41 9.87 -5.17
C LEU A 137 -16.45 10.97 -5.35
N ASN A 138 -15.99 12.21 -5.56
CA ASN A 138 -16.85 13.37 -5.82
C ASN A 138 -17.67 13.25 -7.12
N LYS A 139 -17.29 12.37 -8.05
CA LYS A 139 -18.04 12.11 -9.29
C LYS A 139 -19.16 11.09 -9.08
N ILE A 140 -18.99 10.15 -8.15
CA ILE A 140 -19.97 9.09 -7.87
C ILE A 140 -21.02 9.54 -6.85
N GLU A 141 -20.61 10.27 -5.81
CA GLU A 141 -21.50 10.79 -4.77
C GLU A 141 -22.72 11.60 -5.27
N PRO A 142 -22.63 12.45 -6.31
CA PRO A 142 -23.81 13.13 -6.84
C PRO A 142 -24.84 12.21 -7.52
N GLN A 143 -24.51 10.96 -7.88
CA GLN A 143 -25.47 10.03 -8.50
C GLN A 143 -26.35 9.28 -7.49
N VAL A 144 -25.94 9.18 -6.23
CA VAL A 144 -26.69 8.44 -5.19
C VAL A 144 -27.92 9.25 -4.71
N GLN A 145 -27.97 10.55 -4.97
CA GLN A 145 -29.06 11.44 -4.52
C GLN A 145 -30.21 11.56 -5.54
N GLN A 146 -30.18 10.81 -6.65
CA GLN A 146 -31.12 10.99 -7.76
C GLN A 146 -32.04 9.77 -8.03
N GLU A 147 -32.28 8.93 -7.03
CA GLU A 147 -33.35 7.94 -7.05
C GLU A 147 -34.60 8.51 -6.37
N PRO A 148 -35.76 8.60 -7.06
CA PRO A 148 -36.95 9.27 -6.52
C PRO A 148 -37.55 8.48 -5.35
N PRO A 149 -37.84 9.12 -4.19
CA PRO A 149 -38.47 8.41 -3.07
C PRO A 149 -39.96 8.16 -3.34
N GLU A 150 -40.37 6.89 -3.37
CA GLU A 150 -41.77 6.49 -3.19
C GLU A 150 -42.26 6.84 -1.77
N PRO A 151 -43.52 7.28 -1.58
CA PRO A 151 -43.98 7.85 -0.33
C PRO A 151 -44.71 6.84 0.57
N SER A 152 -44.32 6.76 1.85
CA SER A 152 -45.15 6.50 3.06
C SER A 152 -44.23 6.03 4.21
N ALA A 153 -44.37 6.43 5.48
CA ALA A 153 -45.42 7.14 6.18
C ALA A 153 -44.83 8.01 7.32
N SER A 154 -45.60 9.02 7.71
CA SER A 154 -45.35 9.99 8.78
C SER A 154 -44.81 9.41 10.09
N THR A 155 -43.72 10.00 10.56
CA THR A 155 -43.57 10.37 11.98
C THR A 155 -42.91 11.74 12.06
N ALA A 156 -43.70 12.76 12.39
CA ALA A 156 -43.22 14.10 12.64
C ALA A 156 -42.48 14.14 13.98
N ILE A 157 -41.20 14.52 13.98
CA ILE A 157 -40.49 15.00 15.17
C ILE A 157 -39.67 16.25 14.78
N THR A 158 -39.83 17.24 15.63
CA THR A 158 -39.61 18.69 15.52
C THR A 158 -38.14 19.11 15.38
N LEU A 159 -37.84 20.04 14.47
CA LEU A 159 -36.60 20.84 14.46
C LEU A 159 -36.60 21.86 15.62
N PRO A 160 -35.44 22.16 16.22
CA PRO A 160 -35.14 23.50 16.68
C PRO A 160 -34.20 24.25 15.72
N SER A 161 -34.59 25.50 15.48
CA SER A 161 -34.00 26.56 14.67
C SER A 161 -32.54 26.91 14.99
N PRO A 162 -31.72 27.32 14.00
CA PRO A 162 -30.40 27.92 14.26
C PRO A 162 -30.48 29.44 14.51
N SER A 163 -29.41 29.98 15.13
CA SER A 163 -28.89 31.38 15.15
C SER A 163 -28.71 31.94 16.57
N PRO A 164 -27.71 32.82 16.88
CA PRO A 164 -26.75 33.50 16.00
C PRO A 164 -25.24 33.39 16.36
N THR A 165 -24.44 33.75 15.35
CA THR A 165 -23.08 34.29 15.34
C THR A 165 -22.67 35.12 16.56
N PRO A 166 -21.40 34.99 16.99
CA PRO A 166 -20.60 36.17 17.28
C PRO A 166 -19.33 36.25 16.40
N GLU A 167 -19.09 37.47 15.94
CA GLU A 167 -18.00 37.92 15.09
C GLU A 167 -16.87 38.48 15.96
N ALA A 168 -15.64 38.14 15.55
CA ALA A 168 -14.32 38.80 15.69
C ALA A 168 -13.80 39.28 17.07
N THR A 169 -12.48 39.08 17.28
CA THR A 169 -11.45 40.17 17.33
C THR A 169 -10.25 39.82 18.25
N VAL A 170 -9.07 39.64 17.63
CA VAL A 170 -7.68 40.06 18.02
C VAL A 170 -7.11 39.49 19.35
N GLU A 171 -5.89 38.94 19.47
CA GLU A 171 -4.58 39.58 19.24
C GLU A 171 -3.43 38.55 19.21
N PRO A 172 -2.35 38.76 18.42
CA PRO A 172 -1.16 37.92 18.41
C PRO A 172 -0.26 38.18 19.63
N SER A 173 0.18 37.11 20.30
CA SER A 173 1.21 37.20 21.35
C SER A 173 2.62 37.27 20.75
N PRO A 174 3.47 38.22 21.18
CA PRO A 174 4.72 38.56 20.52
C PRO A 174 5.88 37.60 20.81
N THR A 175 6.72 37.51 19.79
CA THR A 175 8.08 36.96 19.72
C THR A 175 8.98 37.44 20.88
N PRO A 176 9.71 36.56 21.60
CA PRO A 176 10.84 37.00 22.40
C PRO A 176 12.04 37.37 21.51
N SER A 177 12.41 38.64 21.63
CA SER A 177 13.57 39.33 21.06
C SER A 177 14.92 38.75 21.54
N PRO A 178 15.99 38.83 20.72
CA PRO A 178 17.32 38.31 21.05
C PRO A 178 17.97 39.03 22.25
N THR A 179 18.50 38.22 23.17
CA THR A 179 19.31 38.68 24.31
C THR A 179 20.62 39.31 23.84
N ALA A 180 20.95 40.42 24.50
CA ALA A 180 22.01 41.37 24.21
C ALA A 180 23.44 40.78 24.10
N THR A 181 24.18 41.37 23.17
CA THR A 181 25.64 41.33 23.04
C THR A 181 26.31 41.92 24.29
N PRO A 182 27.23 41.21 24.96
CA PRO A 182 28.04 41.80 26.01
C PRO A 182 29.14 42.68 25.43
N THR A 183 29.22 43.90 25.98
CA THR A 183 30.19 44.95 25.72
C THR A 183 31.63 44.46 25.98
N LEU A 184 32.52 44.66 24.99
CA LEU A 184 33.96 44.45 25.11
C LEU A 184 34.54 45.40 26.17
N ARG A 185 35.19 44.84 27.20
CA ARG A 185 36.05 45.57 28.14
C ARG A 185 37.50 45.49 27.63
N PRO A 186 38.27 46.59 27.62
CA PRO A 186 39.68 46.56 27.24
C PRO A 186 40.50 45.64 28.16
N ALA A 187 41.34 44.81 27.53
CA ALA A 187 42.20 43.84 28.17
C ALA A 187 43.34 44.51 28.94
N THR A 188 43.47 44.16 30.22
CA THR A 188 44.75 44.29 30.96
C THR A 188 45.64 43.09 30.61
N PRO A 189 46.91 43.29 30.23
CA PRO A 189 47.81 42.19 29.93
C PRO A 189 48.18 41.46 31.23
N ARG A 190 47.70 40.22 31.38
CA ARG A 190 48.11 39.30 32.45
C ARG A 190 49.17 38.35 31.91
N PRO A 191 50.22 38.00 32.69
CA PRO A 191 51.31 37.15 32.23
C PRO A 191 50.84 35.76 31.76
N ALA A 192 51.48 35.26 30.70
CA ALA A 192 51.22 33.96 30.10
C ALA A 192 51.29 32.83 31.15
N THR A 193 50.15 32.21 31.41
CA THR A 193 50.04 30.97 32.18
C THR A 193 50.10 29.81 31.18
N PRO A 194 50.91 28.75 31.42
CA PRO A 194 51.09 27.66 30.47
C PRO A 194 49.77 26.95 30.15
N LEU A 195 49.58 26.67 28.85
CA LEU A 195 48.41 25.99 28.28
C LEU A 195 48.22 24.61 28.94
N PRO A 196 47.05 24.30 29.54
CA PRO A 196 46.74 22.93 29.92
C PRO A 196 46.50 22.10 28.66
N ALA A 197 47.10 20.90 28.64
CA ALA A 197 46.95 19.93 27.57
C ALA A 197 45.46 19.65 27.30
N VAL A 198 45.06 19.75 26.03
CA VAL A 198 43.71 19.43 25.57
C VAL A 198 43.44 17.96 25.86
N ALA A 199 42.63 17.69 26.88
CA ALA A 199 42.13 16.36 27.15
C ALA A 199 41.19 15.95 26.00
N THR A 200 41.65 15.01 25.19
CA THR A 200 40.91 14.41 24.08
C THR A 200 39.62 13.81 24.64
N LYS A 201 38.48 14.40 24.27
CA LYS A 201 37.15 13.94 24.69
C LYS A 201 36.95 12.51 24.17
N PRO A 202 36.59 11.52 25.02
CA PRO A 202 36.34 10.15 24.56
C PRO A 202 35.27 10.14 23.46
N PRO A 203 35.44 9.33 22.39
CA PRO A 203 34.44 9.24 21.34
C PRO A 203 33.11 8.80 21.95
N THR A 204 32.05 9.54 21.65
CA THR A 204 30.68 9.18 22.04
C THR A 204 30.37 7.80 21.43
N PRO A 205 29.95 6.80 22.24
CA PRO A 205 29.64 5.48 21.71
C PRO A 205 28.51 5.61 20.68
N SER A 206 28.75 5.08 19.49
CA SER A 206 27.74 5.00 18.42
C SER A 206 26.51 4.28 18.96
N PRO A 207 25.28 4.77 18.69
CA PRO A 207 24.07 4.09 19.14
C PRO A 207 24.05 2.66 18.59
N THR A 208 24.03 1.68 19.49
CA THR A 208 23.84 0.27 19.14
C THR A 208 22.44 0.15 18.53
N VAL A 209 22.38 -0.17 17.23
CA VAL A 209 21.12 -0.38 16.52
C VAL A 209 20.38 -1.53 17.20
N ALA A 210 19.15 -1.27 17.66
CA ALA A 210 18.31 -2.30 18.26
C ALA A 210 18.13 -3.47 17.26
N PRO A 211 18.21 -4.73 17.72
CA PRO A 211 18.08 -5.88 16.84
C PRO A 211 16.72 -5.81 16.11
N THR A 212 16.76 -5.88 14.78
CA THR A 212 15.55 -5.93 13.97
C THR A 212 14.84 -7.26 14.23
N PRO A 213 13.56 -7.28 14.64
CA PRO A 213 12.87 -8.52 14.98
C PRO A 213 12.71 -9.41 13.74
N THR A 214 13.31 -10.60 13.79
CA THR A 214 13.29 -11.60 12.71
C THR A 214 11.88 -12.16 12.50
N GLN A 215 11.41 -12.13 11.25
CA GLN A 215 10.17 -12.80 10.85
C GLN A 215 10.41 -14.29 10.61
N PHE A 216 9.41 -15.12 10.91
CA PHE A 216 9.44 -16.56 10.64
C PHE A 216 8.05 -17.06 10.19
N PRO A 217 7.97 -18.19 9.47
CA PRO A 217 6.70 -18.78 9.07
C PRO A 217 5.93 -19.29 10.31
N VAL A 218 4.67 -18.90 10.41
CA VAL A 218 3.74 -19.29 11.45
C VAL A 218 2.58 -20.06 10.82
N HIS A 219 2.29 -21.21 11.39
CA HIS A 219 1.19 -22.09 11.05
C HIS A 219 0.01 -21.82 12.00
N ALA A 220 -1.04 -21.19 11.51
CA ALA A 220 -2.23 -20.91 12.29
C ALA A 220 -3.34 -21.91 11.99
N MET A 221 -3.93 -22.47 13.05
CA MET A 221 -5.03 -23.42 12.97
C MET A 221 -6.16 -23.03 13.93
N GLY A 222 -7.40 -23.24 13.52
CA GLY A 222 -8.57 -22.95 14.35
C GLY A 222 -9.81 -23.65 13.85
N THR A 223 -10.88 -23.54 14.64
CA THR A 223 -12.21 -24.03 14.26
C THR A 223 -13.20 -22.89 14.13
N VAL A 224 -14.23 -23.09 13.32
CA VAL A 224 -15.32 -22.16 13.10
C VAL A 224 -16.64 -22.91 13.23
N THR A 225 -17.50 -22.44 14.13
CA THR A 225 -18.83 -22.99 14.37
C THR A 225 -19.89 -21.91 14.28
N TYR A 226 -21.12 -22.31 13.98
CA TYR A 226 -22.29 -21.47 14.18
C TYR A 226 -22.62 -21.35 15.68
N ALA A 227 -23.61 -20.53 16.02
CA ALA A 227 -24.09 -20.36 17.40
C ALA A 227 -24.65 -21.66 18.01
N ASP A 228 -25.10 -22.61 17.19
CA ASP A 228 -25.58 -23.94 17.59
C ASP A 228 -24.45 -24.99 17.70
N SER A 229 -23.18 -24.56 17.63
CA SER A 229 -21.98 -25.39 17.63
C SER A 229 -21.79 -26.30 16.41
N THR A 230 -22.60 -26.15 15.35
CA THR A 230 -22.39 -26.91 14.11
C THR A 230 -21.19 -26.36 13.34
N PRO A 231 -20.39 -27.22 12.68
CA PRO A 231 -19.21 -26.78 11.95
C PRO A 231 -19.58 -25.97 10.70
N VAL A 232 -18.85 -24.88 10.47
CA VAL A 232 -19.07 -24.02 9.30
C VAL A 232 -18.19 -24.45 8.13
N ASN A 233 -18.80 -24.82 7.00
CA ASN A 233 -18.08 -25.03 5.74
C ASN A 233 -18.11 -23.77 4.88
N ASP A 234 -17.08 -23.60 4.05
CA ASP A 234 -16.97 -22.53 3.05
C ASP A 234 -17.04 -21.11 3.63
N ALA A 235 -16.64 -20.95 4.89
CA ALA A 235 -16.42 -19.62 5.44
C ALA A 235 -15.07 -19.08 4.96
N CYS A 236 -15.07 -17.81 4.57
CA CYS A 236 -13.91 -17.06 4.14
C CYS A 236 -13.16 -16.55 5.37
N VAL A 237 -11.88 -16.91 5.49
CA VAL A 237 -10.97 -16.41 6.53
C VAL A 237 -10.04 -15.37 5.92
N SER A 238 -9.96 -14.20 6.53
CA SER A 238 -9.19 -13.05 6.06
C SER A 238 -8.42 -12.38 7.20
N THR A 239 -7.36 -11.66 6.87
CA THR A 239 -6.57 -10.87 7.84
C THR A 239 -7.10 -9.44 8.02
N GLY A 240 -8.05 -9.02 7.18
CA GLY A 240 -8.71 -7.72 7.24
C GLY A 240 -10.22 -7.86 7.22
N VAL A 241 -10.91 -6.81 7.66
CA VAL A 241 -12.37 -6.73 7.55
C VAL A 241 -12.71 -6.65 6.06
N ASP A 242 -13.58 -7.56 5.61
CA ASP A 242 -14.07 -7.61 4.24
C ASP A 242 -13.04 -7.80 3.11
N SER A 243 -11.79 -8.11 3.45
CA SER A 243 -10.74 -8.39 2.48
C SER A 243 -10.89 -9.77 1.80
N SER A 244 -10.04 -10.03 0.79
CA SER A 244 -10.02 -11.30 0.06
C SER A 244 -9.82 -12.51 0.97
N CYS A 245 -10.44 -13.63 0.64
CA CYS A 245 -10.26 -14.88 1.37
C CYS A 245 -8.83 -15.39 1.24
N VAL A 246 -8.14 -15.52 2.37
CA VAL A 246 -6.78 -16.09 2.45
C VAL A 246 -6.86 -17.59 2.69
N ALA A 247 -7.92 -18.04 3.36
CA ALA A 247 -8.25 -19.46 3.55
C ALA A 247 -9.76 -19.66 3.57
N THR A 248 -10.19 -20.91 3.40
CA THR A 248 -11.58 -21.33 3.55
C THR A 248 -11.71 -22.42 4.60
N THR A 249 -12.86 -22.51 5.25
CA THR A 249 -13.12 -23.56 6.24
C THR A 249 -13.63 -24.85 5.60
N THR A 250 -13.07 -25.99 6.01
CA THR A 250 -13.57 -27.33 5.64
C THR A 250 -13.87 -28.11 6.91
N SER A 251 -15.10 -28.60 7.06
CA SER A 251 -15.60 -29.24 8.28
C SER A 251 -15.40 -28.37 9.54
N GLY A 252 -15.61 -27.06 9.40
CA GLY A 252 -15.41 -26.11 10.49
C GLY A 252 -13.95 -25.94 10.92
N LYS A 253 -12.97 -26.35 10.11
CA LYS A 253 -11.53 -26.16 10.40
C LYS A 253 -10.89 -25.29 9.34
N PHE A 254 -9.96 -24.45 9.75
CA PHE A 254 -9.08 -23.73 8.83
C PHE A 254 -7.62 -23.86 9.27
N ASP A 255 -6.76 -23.73 8.28
CA ASP A 255 -5.31 -23.81 8.39
C ASP A 255 -4.73 -22.79 7.41
N LEU A 256 -3.81 -21.95 7.87
CA LEU A 256 -3.12 -20.99 7.03
C LEU A 256 -1.68 -20.74 7.50
N TRP A 257 -0.83 -20.38 6.54
CA TRP A 257 0.56 -20.01 6.77
C TRP A 257 0.77 -18.52 6.51
N PHE A 258 1.47 -17.84 7.40
CA PHE A 258 1.86 -16.44 7.25
C PHE A 258 3.23 -16.17 7.86
N LEU A 259 3.83 -15.03 7.54
CA LEU A 259 5.07 -14.58 8.17
C LEU A 259 4.73 -13.69 9.37
N GLY A 260 5.15 -14.11 10.56
CA GLY A 260 4.89 -13.39 11.81
C GLY A 260 6.17 -13.11 12.58
N LYS A 261 6.11 -12.13 13.50
CA LYS A 261 7.15 -11.90 14.51
C LYS A 261 6.70 -12.51 15.84
N LYS A 262 7.67 -12.91 16.67
CA LYS A 262 7.33 -13.37 18.03
C LYS A 262 6.71 -12.20 18.79
N TYR A 263 5.61 -12.47 19.50
CA TYR A 263 4.79 -11.51 20.23
C TYR A 263 3.99 -10.55 19.35
N ASP A 264 3.93 -10.78 18.04
CA ASP A 264 3.01 -10.06 17.17
C ASP A 264 1.56 -10.49 17.43
N THR A 265 0.60 -9.58 17.26
CA THR A 265 -0.82 -9.87 17.48
C THR A 265 -1.53 -9.96 16.14
N ILE A 266 -2.08 -11.13 15.84
CA ILE A 266 -2.79 -11.41 14.60
C ILE A 266 -4.28 -11.36 14.88
N THR A 267 -5.03 -10.69 14.02
CA THR A 267 -6.50 -10.75 14.00
C THR A 267 -6.93 -11.43 12.71
N LEU A 268 -7.74 -12.48 12.83
CA LEU A 268 -8.41 -13.08 11.70
C LEU A 268 -9.90 -12.77 11.78
N TYR A 269 -10.45 -12.43 10.63
CA TYR A 269 -11.87 -12.25 10.41
C TYR A 269 -12.39 -13.44 9.63
N VAL A 270 -13.57 -13.92 10.02
CA VAL A 270 -14.25 -15.03 9.34
C VAL A 270 -15.61 -14.52 8.90
N ARG A 271 -15.93 -14.69 7.62
CA ARG A 271 -17.23 -14.33 7.06
C ARG A 271 -17.84 -15.49 6.30
N LYS A 272 -19.16 -15.65 6.40
CA LYS A 272 -19.92 -16.55 5.56
C LYS A 272 -21.21 -15.88 5.12
N VAL A 273 -21.47 -15.90 3.83
CA VAL A 273 -22.76 -15.49 3.27
C VAL A 273 -23.68 -16.70 3.35
N ASP A 274 -24.74 -16.59 4.12
CA ASP A 274 -25.81 -17.59 4.13
C ASP A 274 -26.73 -17.32 2.95
N LEU A 275 -26.72 -18.23 1.97
CA LEU A 275 -27.51 -18.12 0.75
C LEU A 275 -29.01 -18.23 1.01
N LEU A 276 -29.42 -18.88 2.12
CA LEU A 276 -30.84 -19.05 2.46
C LEU A 276 -31.43 -17.79 3.09
N SER A 277 -30.70 -17.16 4.00
CA SER A 277 -31.18 -15.95 4.70
C SER A 277 -30.74 -14.64 4.04
N GLY A 278 -29.80 -14.69 3.09
CA GLY A 278 -29.16 -13.51 2.49
C GLY A 278 -28.28 -12.73 3.47
N ARG A 279 -28.06 -13.24 4.68
CA ARG A 279 -27.30 -12.56 5.73
C ARG A 279 -25.83 -12.97 5.67
N THR A 280 -24.96 -12.02 5.96
CA THR A 280 -23.54 -12.32 6.15
C THR A 280 -23.26 -12.47 7.64
N LEU A 281 -22.89 -13.69 8.03
CA LEU A 281 -22.48 -14.00 9.39
C LEU A 281 -20.99 -13.72 9.54
N ARG A 282 -20.60 -13.13 10.66
CA ARG A 282 -19.23 -12.67 10.90
C ARG A 282 -18.71 -13.18 12.24
N GLY A 283 -17.40 -13.39 12.29
CA GLY A 283 -16.66 -13.75 13.49
C GLY A 283 -15.26 -13.15 13.43
N LYS A 284 -14.62 -13.01 14.59
CA LYS A 284 -13.23 -12.58 14.69
C LYS A 284 -12.50 -13.35 15.78
N VAL A 285 -11.21 -13.53 15.58
CA VAL A 285 -10.32 -14.14 16.57
C VAL A 285 -8.99 -13.42 16.58
N THR A 286 -8.47 -13.17 17.78
CA THR A 286 -7.19 -12.50 18.00
C THR A 286 -6.28 -13.40 18.79
N ALA A 287 -5.04 -13.58 18.34
CA ALA A 287 -4.04 -14.32 19.09
C ALA A 287 -2.64 -13.73 18.93
N THR A 288 -1.80 -13.99 19.91
CA THR A 288 -0.40 -13.56 19.92
C THR A 288 0.51 -14.68 19.45
N VAL A 289 1.44 -14.36 18.55
CA VAL A 289 2.40 -15.33 18.00
C VAL A 289 3.42 -15.70 19.07
N THR A 290 3.29 -16.87 19.66
CA THR A 290 4.24 -17.38 20.68
C THR A 290 5.33 -18.27 20.09
N GLY A 291 5.06 -18.91 18.94
CA GLY A 291 5.94 -19.87 18.28
C GLY A 291 5.54 -20.14 16.82
N PRO A 292 6.13 -21.16 16.18
CA PRO A 292 5.88 -21.50 14.77
C PRO A 292 4.49 -22.09 14.53
N THR A 293 3.82 -22.56 15.58
CA THR A 293 2.44 -23.04 15.55
C THR A 293 1.57 -22.17 16.44
N LEU A 294 0.42 -21.75 15.93
CA LEU A 294 -0.53 -20.89 16.60
C LEU A 294 -1.92 -21.54 16.58
N SER A 295 -2.42 -21.91 17.76
CA SER A 295 -3.80 -22.39 17.92
C SER A 295 -4.71 -21.21 18.25
N LEU A 296 -5.69 -20.96 17.40
CA LEU A 296 -6.62 -19.83 17.50
C LEU A 296 -7.88 -20.18 18.30
N GLY A 297 -8.12 -21.45 18.61
CA GLY A 297 -9.34 -21.90 19.28
C GLY A 297 -10.56 -21.92 18.36
N ASN A 298 -11.75 -21.73 18.94
CA ASN A 298 -13.02 -21.77 18.21
C ASN A 298 -13.58 -20.36 17.96
N VAL A 299 -13.97 -20.09 16.71
CA VAL A 299 -14.62 -18.85 16.28
C VAL A 299 -16.09 -19.11 16.06
N THR A 300 -16.95 -18.42 16.79
CA THR A 300 -18.40 -18.51 16.60
C THR A 300 -18.88 -17.44 15.63
N LEU A 301 -19.57 -17.83 14.56
CA LEU A 301 -20.22 -16.91 13.63
C LEU A 301 -21.57 -16.44 14.18
N ARG A 302 -21.83 -15.13 14.05
CA ARG A 302 -23.08 -14.47 14.43
C ARG A 302 -23.53 -13.47 13.39
#